data_AF-A0A5M6I4V5-F1
#
_entry.id   AF-A0A5M6I4V5-F1
#
_cell.length_a   1.000
_cell.length_b   1.000
_cell.length_c   1.000
_cell.angle_alpha   90.00
_cell.angle_beta   90.00
_cell.angle_gamma   90.00
#
_symmetry.space_group_name_H-M   'P 1'
#
loop_
_entity.id
_entity.type
_entity.pdbx_description
1 polymer ?
#
loop_
_entity_poly.entity_id
_entity_poly.type
_entity_poly.pdbx_seq_one_letter_code
_entity_poly.pdbx_strand_id
1 'polypeptide(L)'
;MTRTVVPFPTRPAEPGAPGLALLDAARTWRRAPGCDSPFPPSTVRRLGASGLLGALSGLDTLMAVLTVHSDDPIALGQPGDDPTGPDSRLLGALLDQAVCEGRVDDRLLERLSERVAPAARPLLRKALDTLIRAAWPRVLRCALPGVWHGADPVASWDSDSDADSMDNAMIAPLATAYHLAAE
;
A
#
# COMPACT_ATOMS: atom_id res chain seq x y z
N MET A 1 15.18 -21.53 -22.10
CA MET A 1 13.93 -21.01 -21.50
C MET A 1 13.97 -19.50 -21.56
N THR A 2 13.23 -18.90 -22.49
CA THR A 2 13.27 -17.45 -22.74
C THR A 2 12.38 -16.75 -21.70
N ARG A 3 12.99 -15.98 -20.80
CA ARG A 3 12.29 -15.22 -19.77
C ARG A 3 11.59 -14.04 -20.45
N THR A 4 10.30 -14.17 -20.71
CA THR A 4 9.47 -13.07 -21.23
C THR A 4 9.37 -11.99 -20.15
N VAL A 5 10.20 -10.96 -20.27
CA VAL A 5 10.08 -9.74 -19.48
C VAL A 5 8.93 -8.94 -20.09
N VAL A 6 7.79 -8.94 -19.42
CA VAL A 6 6.66 -8.08 -19.81
C VAL A 6 7.07 -6.64 -19.51
N PRO A 7 7.17 -5.74 -20.51
CA PRO A 7 7.52 -4.35 -20.26
C PRO A 7 6.45 -3.72 -19.36
N PHE A 8 6.90 -3.05 -18.30
CA PHE A 8 6.04 -2.19 -17.50
C PHE A 8 5.44 -1.11 -18.42
N PRO A 9 4.12 -0.86 -18.38
CA PRO A 9 3.54 0.21 -19.17
C PRO A 9 4.18 1.54 -18.77
N THR A 10 4.84 2.19 -19.73
CA THR A 10 5.53 3.48 -19.60
C THR A 10 4.57 4.68 -19.64
N ARG A 11 3.28 4.43 -19.78
CA ARG A 11 2.27 5.48 -19.71
C ARG A 11 1.85 5.65 -18.25
N PRO A 12 2.07 6.81 -17.61
CA PRO A 12 1.45 7.07 -16.32
C PRO A 12 -0.06 6.87 -16.51
N ALA A 13 -0.66 6.03 -15.68
CA ALA A 13 -2.11 6.00 -15.58
C ALA A 13 -2.55 7.46 -15.38
N GLU A 14 -3.44 7.97 -16.22
CA GLU A 14 -4.04 9.28 -15.96
C GLU A 14 -4.53 9.25 -14.50
N PRO A 15 -4.14 10.23 -13.67
CA PRO A 15 -4.36 10.17 -12.24
C PRO A 15 -5.85 10.39 -11.96
N GLY A 16 -6.63 9.31 -12.07
CA GLY A 16 -7.84 9.19 -11.27
C GLY A 16 -7.43 9.16 -9.80
N ALA A 17 -8.12 9.90 -8.95
CA ALA A 17 -7.87 9.91 -7.51
C ALA A 17 -7.79 8.45 -6.99
N PRO A 18 -6.85 8.10 -6.10
CA PRO A 18 -6.70 6.74 -5.57
C PRO A 18 -8.02 6.14 -5.05
N GLY A 19 -8.89 6.98 -4.47
CA GLY A 19 -10.25 6.58 -4.07
C GLY A 19 -11.13 6.11 -5.24
N LEU A 20 -11.05 6.75 -6.41
CA LEU A 20 -11.80 6.35 -7.61
C LEU A 20 -11.34 5.00 -8.16
N ALA A 21 -10.03 4.73 -8.15
CA ALA A 21 -9.50 3.43 -8.57
C ALA A 21 -10.01 2.29 -7.69
N LEU A 22 -10.13 2.52 -6.38
CA LEU A 22 -10.74 1.56 -5.46
C LEU A 22 -12.26 1.47 -5.61
N LEU A 23 -12.94 2.57 -5.90
CA LEU A 23 -14.38 2.56 -6.18
C LEU A 23 -14.69 1.74 -7.43
N ASP A 24 -13.90 1.89 -8.49
CA ASP A 24 -13.99 1.05 -9.69
C ASP A 24 -13.75 -0.43 -9.37
N ALA A 25 -12.79 -0.72 -8.50
CA ALA A 25 -12.57 -2.09 -8.05
C ALA A 25 -13.79 -2.62 -7.27
N ALA A 26 -14.38 -1.80 -6.38
CA ALA A 26 -15.59 -2.13 -5.64
C ALA A 26 -16.77 -2.45 -6.57
N ARG A 27 -16.95 -1.69 -7.66
CA ARG A 27 -17.98 -1.95 -8.70
C ARG A 27 -17.78 -3.27 -9.42
N THR A 28 -16.54 -3.76 -9.50
CA THR A 28 -16.23 -5.07 -10.11
C THR A 28 -16.24 -6.22 -9.12
N TRP A 29 -16.43 -5.95 -7.82
CA TRP A 29 -16.35 -6.95 -6.76
C TRP A 29 -17.48 -7.97 -6.90
N ARG A 30 -17.12 -9.25 -6.80
CA ARG A 30 -18.05 -10.38 -6.90
C ARG A 30 -17.57 -11.49 -5.98
N ARG A 31 -18.32 -11.79 -4.92
CA ARG A 31 -18.13 -13.04 -4.17
C ARG A 31 -19.24 -14.02 -4.51
N ALA A 32 -18.84 -15.20 -4.96
CA ALA A 32 -19.73 -16.33 -5.17
C ALA A 32 -19.02 -17.62 -4.72
N PRO A 33 -19.77 -18.64 -4.26
CA PRO A 33 -19.20 -19.96 -4.02
C PRO A 33 -18.46 -20.47 -5.26
N GLY A 34 -17.22 -20.95 -5.08
CA GLY A 34 -16.37 -21.43 -6.18
C GLY A 34 -15.64 -20.34 -6.97
N CYS A 35 -15.70 -19.07 -6.55
CA CYS A 35 -14.92 -18.00 -7.16
C CYS A 35 -13.52 -17.93 -6.54
N ASP A 36 -12.47 -18.09 -7.37
CA ASP A 36 -11.07 -18.07 -6.92
C ASP A 36 -10.61 -16.70 -6.41
N SER A 37 -11.23 -15.62 -6.90
CA SER A 37 -10.87 -14.24 -6.53
C SER A 37 -12.08 -13.31 -6.59
N PRO A 38 -12.30 -12.48 -5.54
CA PRO A 38 -13.42 -11.55 -5.51
C PRO A 38 -13.31 -10.41 -6.52
N PHE A 39 -12.12 -10.21 -7.10
CA PHE A 39 -11.88 -9.17 -8.11
C PHE A 39 -11.39 -9.80 -9.44
N PRO A 40 -11.84 -9.26 -10.59
CA PRO A 40 -11.32 -9.67 -11.88
C PRO A 40 -9.80 -9.45 -12.01
N PRO A 41 -9.07 -10.30 -12.75
CA PRO A 41 -7.63 -10.14 -12.95
C PRO A 41 -7.23 -8.79 -13.56
N SER A 42 -8.09 -8.18 -14.38
CA SER A 42 -7.88 -6.84 -14.93
C SER A 42 -7.88 -5.76 -13.84
N THR A 43 -8.81 -5.83 -12.87
CA THR A 43 -8.87 -4.94 -11.71
C THR A 43 -7.62 -5.10 -10.84
N VAL A 44 -7.21 -6.34 -10.57
CA VAL A 44 -6.01 -6.63 -9.77
C VAL A 44 -4.76 -6.05 -10.44
N ARG A 45 -4.58 -6.24 -11.75
CA ARG A 45 -3.46 -5.64 -12.50
C ARG A 45 -3.48 -4.12 -12.48
N ARG A 46 -4.66 -3.50 -12.63
CA ARG A 46 -4.82 -2.04 -12.59
C ARG A 46 -4.42 -1.48 -11.23
N LEU A 47 -4.92 -2.06 -10.14
CA LEU A 47 -4.55 -1.66 -8.78
C LEU A 47 -3.07 -1.97 -8.46
N GLY A 48 -2.52 -3.04 -9.04
CA GLY A 48 -1.08 -3.31 -8.99
C GLY A 48 -0.25 -2.21 -9.63
N ALA A 49 -0.63 -1.77 -10.83
CA ALA A 49 0.02 -0.69 -11.55
C ALA A 49 -0.10 0.67 -10.83
N SER A 50 -1.17 0.89 -10.05
CA SER A 50 -1.37 2.10 -9.26
C SER A 50 -0.80 2.01 -7.83
N GLY A 51 -0.09 0.93 -7.48
CA GLY A 51 0.48 0.74 -6.14
C GLY A 51 -0.54 0.40 -5.03
N LEU A 52 -1.81 0.18 -5.38
CA LEU A 52 -2.92 -0.08 -4.48
C LEU A 52 -3.22 -1.57 -4.26
N LEU A 53 -2.35 -2.48 -4.71
CA LEU A 53 -2.57 -3.93 -4.57
C LEU A 53 -2.80 -4.37 -3.11
N GLY A 54 -2.13 -3.71 -2.15
CA GLY A 54 -2.31 -3.99 -0.72
C GLY A 54 -3.72 -3.68 -0.21
N ALA A 55 -4.42 -2.74 -0.82
CA ALA A 55 -5.77 -2.34 -0.42
C ALA A 55 -6.84 -3.40 -0.74
N LEU A 56 -6.55 -4.37 -1.61
CA LEU A 56 -7.52 -5.37 -2.07
C LEU A 56 -8.17 -6.16 -0.94
N SER A 57 -7.40 -6.60 0.06
CA SER A 57 -7.95 -7.39 1.17
C SER A 57 -8.86 -6.56 2.08
N GLY A 58 -8.48 -5.30 2.33
CA GLY A 58 -9.31 -4.35 3.08
C GLY A 58 -10.59 -4.01 2.31
N LEU A 59 -10.48 -3.78 1.00
CA LEU A 59 -11.61 -3.51 0.12
C LEU A 59 -12.58 -4.70 0.04
N ASP A 60 -12.05 -5.91 -0.09
CA ASP A 60 -12.85 -7.14 -0.08
C ASP A 60 -13.63 -7.32 1.23
N THR A 61 -12.97 -7.07 2.37
CA THR A 61 -13.62 -7.12 3.68
C THR A 61 -14.72 -6.06 3.80
N LEU A 62 -14.45 -4.84 3.32
CA LEU A 62 -15.44 -3.77 3.30
C LEU A 62 -16.65 -4.16 2.45
N MET A 63 -16.44 -4.64 1.22
CA MET A 63 -17.52 -5.07 0.33
C MET A 63 -18.33 -6.25 0.90
N ALA A 64 -17.68 -7.18 1.60
CA ALA A 64 -18.36 -8.26 2.29
C ALA A 64 -19.27 -7.73 3.41
N VAL A 65 -18.80 -6.80 4.25
CA VAL A 65 -19.62 -6.17 5.31
C VAL A 65 -20.80 -5.43 4.70
N LEU A 66 -20.56 -4.62 3.65
CA LEU A 66 -21.61 -3.90 2.94
C LEU A 66 -22.67 -4.86 2.38
N THR A 67 -22.25 -5.96 1.76
CA THR A 67 -23.17 -6.93 1.15
C THR A 67 -23.98 -7.71 2.20
N VAL A 68 -23.37 -8.07 3.32
CA VAL A 68 -24.03 -8.87 4.37
C VAL A 68 -25.02 -8.04 5.20
N HIS A 69 -24.72 -6.77 5.41
CA HIS A 69 -25.48 -5.94 6.35
C HIS A 69 -26.42 -4.92 5.69
N SER A 70 -26.42 -4.79 4.35
CA SER A 70 -27.38 -3.89 3.68
C SER A 70 -28.65 -4.65 3.35
N ASP A 71 -29.80 -4.09 3.74
CA ASP A 71 -31.11 -4.62 3.32
C ASP A 71 -31.31 -4.48 1.81
N ASP A 72 -30.85 -3.37 1.23
CA ASP A 72 -30.83 -3.11 -0.20
C ASP A 72 -29.39 -3.01 -0.73
N PRO A 73 -29.09 -3.59 -1.92
CA PRO A 73 -27.78 -3.47 -2.53
C PRO A 73 -27.32 -2.02 -2.66
N ILE A 74 -26.04 -1.77 -2.36
CA ILE A 74 -25.44 -0.44 -2.50
C ILE A 74 -25.29 -0.10 -3.98
N ALA A 75 -25.86 1.02 -4.39
CA ALA A 75 -25.91 1.45 -5.78
C ALA A 75 -24.60 2.14 -6.20
N LEU A 76 -23.61 1.35 -6.61
CA LEU A 76 -22.29 1.87 -6.99
C LEU A 76 -22.16 2.29 -8.46
N GLY A 77 -23.08 1.86 -9.34
CA GLY A 77 -23.00 2.10 -10.79
C GLY A 77 -22.07 1.12 -11.51
N GLN A 78 -21.71 1.41 -12.77
CA GLN A 78 -20.80 0.57 -13.54
C GLN A 78 -19.34 1.02 -13.39
N PRO A 79 -18.36 0.10 -13.55
CA PRO A 79 -16.94 0.46 -13.58
C PRO A 79 -16.66 1.49 -14.68
N GLY A 80 -15.96 2.58 -14.32
CA GLY A 80 -15.65 3.69 -15.23
C GLY A 80 -16.70 4.81 -15.27
N ASP A 81 -17.88 4.62 -14.67
CA ASP A 81 -18.87 5.70 -14.55
C ASP A 81 -18.41 6.75 -13.52
N ASP A 82 -18.76 8.02 -13.74
CA ASP A 82 -18.62 9.01 -12.68
C ASP A 82 -19.49 8.65 -11.46
N PRO A 83 -19.01 8.87 -10.22
CA PRO A 83 -19.80 8.63 -9.01
C PRO A 83 -20.89 9.70 -8.88
N THR A 84 -21.99 9.52 -9.60
CA THR A 84 -23.13 10.46 -9.61
C THR A 84 -24.16 10.11 -8.54
N GLY A 85 -24.28 8.83 -8.19
CA GLY A 85 -25.22 8.32 -7.19
C GLY A 85 -24.76 8.58 -5.74
N PRO A 86 -25.70 8.72 -4.78
CA PRO A 86 -25.38 9.03 -3.38
C PRO A 86 -24.46 7.98 -2.75
N ASP A 87 -24.75 6.70 -2.96
CA ASP A 87 -23.97 5.57 -2.46
C ASP A 87 -22.54 5.57 -3.03
N SER A 88 -22.41 5.74 -4.36
CA SER A 88 -21.11 5.81 -5.04
C SER A 88 -20.25 6.99 -4.58
N ARG A 89 -20.86 8.16 -4.34
CA ARG A 89 -20.18 9.36 -3.82
C ARG A 89 -19.72 9.16 -2.39
N LEU A 90 -20.59 8.59 -1.54
CA LEU A 90 -20.29 8.34 -0.15
C LEU A 90 -19.13 7.35 0.01
N LEU A 91 -19.21 6.21 -0.69
CA LEU A 91 -18.14 5.21 -0.67
C LEU A 91 -16.86 5.76 -1.31
N GLY A 92 -16.97 6.47 -2.44
CA GLY A 92 -15.83 7.11 -3.10
C GLY A 92 -15.08 8.08 -2.18
N ALA A 93 -15.82 8.95 -1.47
CA ALA A 93 -15.23 9.90 -0.52
C ALA A 93 -14.54 9.19 0.67
N LEU A 94 -15.14 8.11 1.19
CA LEU A 94 -14.56 7.30 2.26
C LEU A 94 -13.26 6.62 1.81
N LEU A 95 -13.26 6.02 0.62
CA LEU A 95 -12.08 5.37 0.05
C LEU A 95 -10.97 6.37 -0.25
N ASP A 96 -11.32 7.56 -0.75
CA ASP A 96 -10.36 8.62 -1.00
C ASP A 96 -9.71 9.11 0.30
N GLN A 97 -10.48 9.42 1.35
CA GLN A 97 -9.92 9.80 2.66
C GLN A 97 -9.05 8.69 3.24
N ALA A 98 -9.50 7.43 3.19
CA ALA A 98 -8.76 6.31 3.72
C ALA A 98 -7.38 6.14 3.06
N VAL A 99 -7.29 6.39 1.75
CA VAL A 99 -6.06 6.17 0.96
C VAL A 99 -5.19 7.41 0.88
N CYS A 100 -5.78 8.59 0.80
CA CYS A 100 -5.10 9.87 0.61
C CYS A 100 -4.78 10.58 1.93
N GLU A 101 -5.52 10.31 3.01
CA GLU A 101 -5.31 10.92 4.32
C GLU A 101 -4.96 9.91 5.42
N GLY A 102 -5.11 8.60 5.16
CA GLY A 102 -4.83 7.55 6.14
C GLY A 102 -5.81 7.57 7.33
N ARG A 103 -6.97 8.19 7.15
CA ARG A 103 -8.03 8.34 8.15
C ARG A 103 -9.38 8.42 7.47
N VAL A 104 -10.45 8.25 8.23
CA VAL A 104 -11.83 8.36 7.73
C VAL A 104 -12.61 9.29 8.64
N ASP A 105 -13.37 10.19 8.04
CA ASP A 105 -14.31 11.06 8.74
C ASP A 105 -15.46 10.25 9.36
N ASP A 106 -15.67 10.46 10.66
CA ASP A 106 -16.67 9.73 11.45
C ASP A 106 -18.10 9.99 11.00
N ARG A 107 -18.40 11.16 10.43
CA ARG A 107 -19.72 11.51 9.90
C ARG A 107 -19.98 10.79 8.59
N LEU A 108 -18.97 10.64 7.73
CA LEU A 108 -19.13 9.84 6.50
C LEU A 108 -19.35 8.36 6.84
N LEU A 109 -18.60 7.83 7.81
CA LEU A 109 -18.79 6.48 8.30
C LEU A 109 -20.17 6.27 8.94
N GLU A 110 -20.63 7.24 9.73
CA GLU A 110 -21.97 7.23 10.33
C GLU A 110 -23.06 7.19 9.26
N ARG A 111 -22.99 8.07 8.26
CA ARG A 111 -23.93 8.07 7.11
C ARG A 111 -23.92 6.74 6.35
N LEU A 112 -22.75 6.13 6.17
CA LEU A 112 -22.67 4.81 5.52
C LEU A 112 -23.28 3.73 6.40
N SER A 113 -23.07 3.78 7.72
CA SER A 113 -23.68 2.84 8.64
C SER A 113 -25.19 3.01 8.71
N GLU A 114 -25.73 4.23 8.67
CA GLU A 114 -27.17 4.48 8.60
C GLU A 114 -27.78 3.93 7.30
N ARG A 115 -27.06 4.04 6.19
CA ARG A 115 -27.47 3.50 4.88
C ARG A 115 -27.48 1.97 4.83
N VAL A 116 -26.59 1.32 5.57
CA VAL A 116 -26.39 -0.14 5.56
C VAL A 116 -27.19 -0.77 6.69
N ALA A 117 -26.72 -0.56 7.91
CA ALA A 117 -27.35 -0.91 9.17
C ALA A 117 -26.54 -0.23 10.30
N PRO A 118 -27.16 0.50 11.26
CA PRO A 118 -26.42 1.18 12.32
C PRO A 118 -25.49 0.24 13.12
N ALA A 119 -25.91 -1.02 13.29
CA ALA A 119 -25.13 -2.05 13.97
C ALA A 119 -23.84 -2.47 13.21
N ALA A 120 -23.73 -2.19 11.91
CA ALA A 120 -22.56 -2.51 11.09
C ALA A 120 -21.39 -1.52 11.27
N ARG A 121 -21.62 -0.36 11.90
CA ARG A 121 -20.61 0.69 12.12
C ARG A 121 -19.24 0.19 12.63
N PRO A 122 -19.14 -0.65 13.69
CA PRO A 122 -17.84 -1.15 14.16
C PRO A 122 -17.14 -2.06 13.14
N LEU A 123 -17.89 -2.83 12.36
CA LEU A 123 -17.33 -3.70 11.31
C LEU A 123 -16.83 -2.87 10.13
N LEU A 124 -17.60 -1.87 9.71
CA LEU A 124 -17.20 -0.91 8.68
C LEU A 124 -15.93 -0.16 9.08
N ARG A 125 -15.84 0.32 10.32
CA ARG A 125 -14.60 0.93 10.86
C ARG A 125 -13.43 -0.02 10.74
N LYS A 126 -13.57 -1.25 11.26
CA LYS A 126 -12.49 -2.24 11.25
C LYS A 126 -12.03 -2.58 9.83
N ALA A 127 -12.95 -2.68 8.88
CA ALA A 127 -12.64 -2.91 7.47
C ALA A 127 -11.85 -1.74 6.87
N LEU A 128 -12.29 -0.50 7.12
CA LEU A 128 -11.60 0.71 6.68
C LEU A 128 -10.22 0.87 7.33
N ASP A 129 -10.07 0.60 8.62
CA ASP A 129 -8.76 0.63 9.30
C ASP A 129 -7.80 -0.40 8.69
N THR A 130 -8.30 -1.55 8.27
CA THR A 130 -7.52 -2.57 7.59
C THR A 130 -7.09 -2.11 6.20
N LEU A 131 -7.99 -1.46 5.47
CA LEU A 131 -7.68 -0.83 4.18
C LEU A 131 -6.62 0.27 4.33
N ILE A 132 -6.79 1.17 5.31
CA ILE A 132 -5.84 2.25 5.63
C ILE A 132 -4.45 1.65 5.91
N ARG A 133 -4.35 0.69 6.84
CA ARG A 133 -3.07 0.07 7.19
C ARG A 133 -2.37 -0.57 6.00
N ALA A 134 -3.13 -1.13 5.05
CA ALA A 134 -2.58 -1.80 3.89
C ALA A 134 -2.22 -0.86 2.73
N ALA A 135 -2.93 0.26 2.59
CA ALA A 135 -2.74 1.24 1.51
C ALA A 135 -1.74 2.36 1.88
N TRP A 136 -1.83 2.87 3.12
CA TRP A 136 -1.15 4.09 3.56
C TRP A 136 0.38 4.06 3.50
N PRO A 137 1.08 2.97 3.91
CA PRO A 137 2.53 2.94 3.84
C PRO A 137 3.12 3.06 2.44
N ARG A 138 2.29 2.91 1.38
CA ARG A 138 2.72 2.89 -0.02
C ARG A 138 2.34 4.16 -0.78
N VAL A 139 1.18 4.75 -0.50
CA VAL A 139 0.78 6.03 -1.11
C VAL A 139 1.75 7.14 -0.72
N LEU A 140 2.18 7.21 0.55
CA LEU A 140 3.22 8.15 0.98
C LEU A 140 4.56 7.95 0.25
N ARG A 141 4.91 6.71 -0.11
CA ARG A 141 6.15 6.41 -0.85
C ARG A 141 6.08 6.83 -2.33
N CYS A 142 4.89 6.85 -2.93
CA CYS A 142 4.69 7.28 -4.31
C CYS A 142 4.43 8.80 -4.43
N ALA A 143 3.95 9.45 -3.36
CA ALA A 143 3.68 10.89 -3.33
C ALA A 143 4.92 11.75 -3.02
N LEU A 144 6.01 11.15 -2.51
CA LEU A 144 7.29 11.84 -2.35
C LEU A 144 8.02 11.87 -3.71
N PRO A 145 8.18 13.05 -4.35
CA PRO A 145 9.08 13.17 -5.49
C PRO A 145 10.49 12.79 -5.04
N GLY A 146 11.19 12.03 -5.89
CA GLY A 146 12.45 11.37 -5.57
C GLY A 146 13.43 12.21 -4.75
N VAL A 147 13.57 11.85 -3.48
CA VAL A 147 14.84 11.96 -2.76
C VAL A 147 15.40 10.54 -2.66
N TRP A 148 15.72 9.99 -3.83
CA TRP A 148 16.72 8.92 -3.99
C TRP A 148 17.78 9.45 -4.95
N HIS A 149 18.39 10.57 -4.56
CA HIS A 149 19.71 10.95 -5.04
C HIS A 149 20.63 10.96 -3.82
N GLY A 150 21.72 10.19 -3.90
CA GLY A 150 22.85 10.32 -2.99
C GLY A 150 23.14 9.10 -2.11
N ALA A 151 23.16 7.90 -2.69
CA ALA A 151 24.07 6.87 -2.20
C ALA A 151 24.60 6.06 -3.38
N ASP A 152 25.28 6.74 -4.30
CA ASP A 152 26.44 6.12 -4.93
C ASP A 152 27.51 6.00 -3.84
N PRO A 153 27.94 4.80 -3.44
CA PRO A 153 29.32 4.68 -3.01
C PRO A 153 30.16 4.79 -4.29
N VAL A 154 30.62 6.01 -4.58
CA VAL A 154 31.88 6.18 -5.31
C VAL A 154 32.94 5.54 -4.42
N ALA A 155 33.13 4.23 -4.55
CA ALA A 155 34.33 3.57 -4.09
C ALA A 155 35.38 3.89 -5.15
N SER A 156 36.06 5.03 -4.96
CA SER A 156 37.35 5.28 -5.59
C SER A 156 38.30 4.18 -5.13
N TRP A 157 38.44 3.15 -5.95
CA TRP A 157 39.58 2.25 -5.86
C TRP A 157 40.64 2.79 -6.82
N ASP A 158 41.26 3.89 -6.41
CA ASP A 158 42.64 4.14 -6.77
C ASP A 158 43.46 3.10 -5.98
N SER A 159 43.66 1.93 -6.59
CA SER A 159 44.74 1.04 -6.21
C SER A 159 45.92 1.42 -7.09
N ASP A 160 46.69 2.39 -6.61
CA ASP A 160 48.08 2.58 -7.04
C ASP A 160 48.78 1.22 -6.89
N SER A 161 49.16 0.68 -8.04
CA SER A 161 50.20 -0.33 -8.15
C SER A 161 51.54 0.38 -7.99
N ASP A 162 52.35 -0.11 -7.07
CA ASP A 162 53.84 -0.05 -6.97
C ASP A 162 54.19 -0.06 -5.47
N ALA A 163 55.27 -0.64 -4.96
CA ALA A 163 56.19 -1.70 -5.31
C ALA A 163 56.95 -1.98 -3.99
N ASP A 164 57.49 -3.18 -3.85
CA ASP A 164 58.68 -3.56 -3.05
C ASP A 164 59.10 -2.71 -1.82
N SER A 165 59.24 -3.36 -0.66
CA SER A 165 60.56 -3.54 0.01
C SER A 165 60.46 -3.96 1.48
N MET A 166 60.92 -5.19 1.72
CA MET A 166 61.77 -5.72 2.80
C MET A 166 61.52 -5.39 4.29
N ASP A 167 61.37 -6.49 5.03
CA ASP A 167 62.07 -6.83 6.28
C ASP A 167 62.21 -5.78 7.39
N ASN A 168 61.51 -6.00 8.51
CA ASN A 168 62.24 -6.13 9.78
C ASN A 168 61.46 -6.87 10.87
N ALA A 169 62.10 -7.88 11.44
CA ALA A 169 61.66 -8.66 12.58
C ALA A 169 61.88 -7.89 13.90
N MET A 170 61.00 -8.05 14.89
CA MET A 170 61.43 -8.47 16.23
C MET A 170 60.26 -8.86 17.15
N ILE A 171 60.57 -9.84 17.99
CA ILE A 171 59.70 -10.66 18.82
C ILE A 171 59.69 -10.14 20.27
N ALA A 172 58.47 -9.95 20.82
CA ALA A 172 58.02 -10.20 22.21
C ALA A 172 58.59 -9.36 23.40
N PRO A 173 58.18 -9.61 24.68
CA PRO A 173 56.84 -9.43 25.31
C PRO A 173 56.94 -8.76 26.71
N LEU A 174 55.88 -8.88 27.56
CA LEU A 174 55.73 -8.50 28.99
C LEU A 174 55.27 -7.04 29.22
N ALA A 175 54.42 -6.67 30.18
CA ALA A 175 53.80 -7.33 31.33
C ALA A 175 52.78 -6.33 31.96
N THR A 176 51.74 -6.86 32.62
CA THR A 176 51.12 -6.40 33.91
C THR A 176 50.69 -4.91 34.02
N ALA A 177 49.47 -4.53 34.45
CA ALA A 177 48.85 -4.90 35.71
C ALA A 177 47.38 -4.44 35.81
N TYR A 178 46.60 -5.29 36.47
CA TYR A 178 45.38 -5.00 37.23
C TYR A 178 45.64 -3.91 38.31
N HIS A 179 44.71 -2.95 38.48
CA HIS A 179 44.25 -2.57 39.83
C HIS A 179 42.91 -1.83 39.83
N LEU A 180 41.98 -2.36 40.65
CA LEU A 180 40.75 -1.72 41.13
C LEU A 180 41.04 -0.45 41.94
N ALA A 181 40.06 0.45 41.98
CA ALA A 181 39.60 1.05 43.23
C ALA A 181 38.10 1.39 43.13
N ALA A 182 37.32 0.74 43.98
CA ALA A 182 36.00 1.15 44.40
C ALA A 182 36.17 1.91 45.72
N GLU A 183 35.57 3.10 45.82
CA GLU A 183 34.93 3.66 47.01
C GLU A 183 33.77 4.55 46.54
#